data_AF-A0A366D9I0-F1
#
_entry.id   AF-A0A366D9I0-F1
#
_cell.length_a   1.000
_cell.length_b   1.000
_cell.length_c   1.000
_cell.angle_alpha   90.00
_cell.angle_beta   90.00
_cell.angle_gamma   90.00
#
_symmetry.space_group_name_H-M   'P 1'
#
loop_
_entity.id
_entity.type
_entity.pdbx_description
1 polymer ?
#
loop_
_entity_poly.entity_id
_entity_poly.type
_entity_poly.pdbx_seq_one_letter_code
_entity_poly.pdbx_strand_id
1 'polypeptide(L)'
;MAFRVHCPNCNTPTVILYSNEITRDIDGIFAKDLYCQCRNPDCLATSVVRVSHSHYVQPPRRHVLDMAKQLLKQEQQQTLPLGEPL
;
A
#
# COMPACT_ATOMS: atom_id res chain seq x y z
N MET A 1 7.56 -8.20 11.61
CA MET A 1 6.44 -9.16 11.54
C MET A 1 6.02 -9.31 10.09
N ALA A 2 5.83 -10.53 9.59
CA ALA A 2 5.40 -10.80 8.22
C ALA A 2 3.86 -10.96 8.17
N PHE A 3 3.23 -10.50 7.09
CA PHE A 3 1.80 -10.69 6.85
C PHE A 3 1.46 -12.19 6.74
N ARG A 4 0.49 -12.67 7.53
CA ARG A 4 0.04 -14.07 7.54
C ARG A 4 -1.45 -14.13 7.26
N VAL A 5 -1.85 -15.02 6.34
CA VAL A 5 -3.25 -15.27 6.02
C VAL A 5 -3.75 -16.47 6.85
N HIS A 6 -4.86 -16.27 7.56
CA HIS A 6 -5.51 -17.31 8.36
C HIS A 6 -6.68 -17.92 7.60
N CYS A 7 -6.91 -19.22 7.80
CA CYS A 7 -8.03 -19.91 7.18
C CYS A 7 -9.35 -19.40 7.77
N PRO A 8 -10.34 -19.00 6.96
CA PRO A 8 -11.62 -18.50 7.46
C PRO A 8 -12.44 -19.56 8.19
N ASN A 9 -12.17 -20.85 7.95
CA ASN A 9 -12.91 -21.95 8.55
C ASN A 9 -12.33 -22.39 9.91
N CYS A 10 -11.02 -22.58 10.01
CA CYS A 10 -10.37 -23.16 11.20
C CYS A 10 -9.32 -22.25 11.86
N ASN A 11 -9.17 -21.01 11.39
CA ASN A 11 -8.23 -19.98 11.88
C ASN A 11 -6.74 -20.39 11.89
N THR A 12 -6.42 -21.56 11.36
CA THR A 12 -5.04 -22.07 11.24
C THR A 12 -4.29 -21.30 10.15
N PRO A 13 -2.98 -21.04 10.29
CA PRO A 13 -2.20 -20.38 9.24
C PRO A 13 -2.24 -21.16 7.93
N THR A 14 -2.45 -20.41 6.84
CA THR A 14 -2.47 -20.93 5.47
C THR A 14 -1.14 -20.67 4.76
N VAL A 15 -0.86 -21.43 3.70
CA VAL A 15 0.25 -21.19 2.78
C VAL A 15 -0.29 -20.54 1.52
N ILE A 16 0.40 -19.49 1.05
CA ILE A 16 0.13 -18.90 -0.26
C ILE A 16 0.85 -19.77 -1.31
N LEU A 17 0.09 -20.41 -2.19
CA LEU A 17 0.60 -21.25 -3.26
C LEU A 17 1.03 -20.41 -4.46
N TYR A 18 0.13 -19.52 -4.90
CA TYR A 18 0.36 -18.61 -6.00
C TYR A 18 -0.41 -17.31 -5.79
N SER A 19 -0.01 -16.30 -6.55
CA SER A 19 -0.56 -14.96 -6.44
C SER A 19 -0.80 -14.39 -7.84
N ASN A 20 -1.99 -13.88 -8.08
CA ASN A 20 -2.39 -13.28 -9.35
C ASN A 20 -2.64 -11.78 -9.15
N GLU A 21 -2.07 -10.96 -10.02
CA GLU A 21 -2.24 -9.51 -9.98
C GLU A 21 -3.38 -9.11 -10.91
N ILE A 22 -4.42 -8.54 -10.32
CA ILE A 22 -5.72 -8.33 -11.00
C ILE A 22 -5.74 -6.99 -11.71
N THR A 23 -5.01 -6.01 -11.18
CA THR A 23 -5.09 -4.61 -11.61
C THR A 23 -3.90 -4.19 -12.45
N ARG A 24 -3.29 -5.12 -13.20
CA ARG A 24 -2.13 -4.83 -14.06
C ARG A 24 -2.40 -3.73 -15.08
N ASP A 25 -3.64 -3.63 -15.55
CA ASP A 25 -4.06 -2.71 -16.61
C ASP A 25 -4.84 -1.49 -16.08
N ILE A 26 -4.91 -1.30 -14.75
CA ILE A 26 -5.65 -0.20 -14.13
C ILE A 26 -4.72 0.63 -13.27
N ASP A 27 -4.27 1.76 -13.83
CA ASP A 27 -3.43 2.72 -13.11
C ASP A 27 -4.14 3.26 -11.85
N GLY A 28 -3.45 3.20 -10.72
CA GLY A 28 -3.92 3.74 -9.45
C GLY A 28 -4.63 2.76 -8.52
N ILE A 29 -4.96 1.54 -8.99
CA ILE A 29 -5.50 0.48 -8.14
C ILE A 29 -4.47 -0.63 -8.00
N PHE A 30 -4.11 -0.98 -6.76
CA PHE A 30 -3.25 -2.13 -6.49
C PHE A 30 -4.06 -3.21 -5.79
N ALA A 31 -4.40 -4.29 -6.52
CA ALA A 31 -5.08 -5.45 -5.96
C ALA A 31 -4.50 -6.77 -6.49
N LYS A 32 -4.41 -7.75 -5.60
CA LYS A 32 -3.83 -9.07 -5.86
C LYS A 32 -4.69 -10.16 -5.22
N ASP A 33 -4.97 -11.20 -5.97
CA ASP A 33 -5.62 -12.41 -5.48
C ASP A 33 -4.52 -13.40 -5.04
N LEU A 34 -4.63 -13.89 -3.80
CA LEU A 34 -3.75 -14.86 -3.18
C LEU A 34 -4.49 -16.18 -3.04
N TYR A 35 -3.92 -17.24 -3.59
CA TYR A 35 -4.49 -18.57 -3.52
C TYR A 35 -3.84 -19.31 -2.36
N CYS A 36 -4.64 -19.52 -1.32
CA CYS A 36 -4.18 -20.00 -0.03
C CYS A 36 -4.67 -21.42 0.21
N GLN A 37 -3.81 -22.27 0.77
CA GLN A 37 -4.16 -23.61 1.22
C GLN A 37 -3.99 -23.73 2.73
N CYS A 38 -5.01 -24.25 3.40
CA CYS A 38 -4.94 -24.53 4.83
C CYS A 38 -3.98 -25.68 5.14
N ARG A 39 -3.14 -25.51 6.16
CA ARG A 39 -2.23 -26.56 6.65
C ARG A 39 -2.88 -27.53 7.64
N ASN A 40 -4.10 -27.24 8.11
CA ASN A 40 -4.81 -28.14 9.01
C ASN A 40 -5.23 -29.40 8.22
N PRO A 41 -4.78 -30.61 8.58
CA PRO A 41 -5.14 -31.85 7.88
C PRO A 41 -6.64 -32.14 7.89
N ASP A 42 -7.38 -31.66 8.90
CA ASP A 42 -8.84 -31.84 8.97
C ASP A 42 -9.60 -30.86 8.08
N CYS A 43 -8.99 -29.71 7.74
CA CYS A 43 -9.64 -28.68 6.95
C CYS A 43 -9.26 -28.75 5.48
N LEU A 44 -7.95 -28.79 5.17
CA LEU A 44 -7.33 -28.81 3.82
C LEU A 44 -7.93 -27.84 2.78
N ALA A 45 -8.69 -26.85 3.22
CA ALA A 45 -9.45 -25.98 2.34
C ALA A 45 -8.50 -25.09 1.52
N THR A 46 -8.83 -24.94 0.25
CA THR A 46 -8.25 -23.95 -0.65
C THR A 46 -9.19 -22.76 -0.77
N SER A 47 -8.66 -21.57 -0.57
CA SER A 47 -9.42 -20.31 -0.58
C SER A 47 -8.67 -19.24 -1.36
N VAL A 48 -9.40 -18.37 -2.03
CA VAL A 48 -8.84 -17.18 -2.67
C VAL A 48 -9.07 -15.97 -1.75
N VAL A 49 -8.00 -15.24 -1.45
CA VAL A 49 -8.04 -14.03 -0.63
C VAL A 49 -7.55 -12.85 -1.46
N ARG A 50 -8.39 -11.83 -1.60
CA ARG A 50 -8.04 -10.60 -2.27
C ARG A 50 -7.36 -9.63 -1.30
N VAL A 51 -6.22 -9.09 -1.69
CA VAL A 51 -5.52 -8.03 -0.96
C VAL A 51 -5.45 -6.80 -1.84
N SER A 52 -5.85 -5.65 -1.31
CA SER A 52 -5.76 -4.37 -2.00
C SER A 52 -5.05 -3.32 -1.16
N HIS A 53 -4.38 -2.38 -1.83
CA HIS A 53 -3.83 -1.20 -1.21
C HIS A 53 -4.98 -0.24 -0.84
N SER A 54 -5.01 0.21 0.41
CA SER A 54 -5.98 1.22 0.87
C SER A 54 -5.38 2.62 0.82
N HIS A 55 -4.44 2.93 1.72
CA HIS A 55 -3.81 4.24 1.80
C HIS A 55 -2.44 4.13 2.48
N TYR A 56 -1.58 5.11 2.20
CA TYR A 56 -0.31 5.26 2.90
C TYR A 56 -0.55 5.96 4.23
N VAL A 57 -0.30 5.28 5.35
CA VAL A 57 -0.24 5.94 6.67
C VAL A 57 0.96 6.87 6.75
N GLN A 58 2.08 6.44 6.16
CA GLN A 58 3.27 7.27 5.98
C GLN A 58 3.61 7.29 4.49
N PRO A 59 3.50 8.45 3.81
CA PRO A 59 3.78 8.54 2.38
C PRO A 59 5.25 8.22 2.08
N PRO A 60 5.57 7.77 0.86
CA PRO A 60 6.96 7.48 0.48
C PRO A 60 7.83 8.73 0.64
N ARG A 61 9.06 8.55 1.13
CA ARG A 61 10.00 9.65 1.45
C ARG A 61 10.18 10.67 0.32
N ARG A 62 10.15 10.20 -0.93
CA ARG A 62 10.25 11.07 -2.11
C ARG A 62 9.12 12.09 -2.18
N HIS A 63 7.88 11.68 -1.92
CA HIS A 63 6.73 12.58 -1.91
C HIS A 63 6.84 13.59 -0.76
N VAL A 64 7.32 13.16 0.42
CA VAL A 64 7.55 14.08 1.55
C VAL A 64 8.58 15.15 1.21
N LEU A 65 9.69 14.77 0.57
CA LEU A 65 10.72 15.71 0.14
C LEU A 65 10.21 16.67 -0.94
N ASP A 66 9.39 16.18 -1.86
CA ASP A 66 8.80 17.04 -2.89
C ASP A 66 7.83 18.06 -2.27
N MET A 67 6.94 17.61 -1.37
CA MET A 67 6.06 18.49 -0.60
C MET A 67 6.87 19.53 0.20
N ALA A 68 7.94 19.12 0.88
CA ALA A 68 8.79 20.04 1.63
C ALA A 68 9.47 21.08 0.72
N LYS A 69 9.95 20.68 -0.47
CA LYS A 69 10.51 21.61 -1.46
C LYS A 69 9.45 22.59 -1.97
N GLN A 70 8.22 22.13 -2.19
CA GLN A 70 7.12 23.00 -2.62
C GLN A 70 6.78 24.04 -1.54
N LEU A 71 6.70 23.62 -0.28
CA LEU A 71 6.46 24.52 0.85
C LEU A 71 7.55 25.59 0.97
N LEU A 72 8.83 25.21 0.92
CA LEU A 72 9.94 26.16 0.99
C LEU A 72 9.92 27.18 -0.16
N LYS A 73 9.55 26.76 -1.37
CA LYS A 73 9.41 27.66 -2.52
C LYS A 73 8.26 28.66 -2.32
N GLN A 74 7.13 28.21 -1.76
CA GLN A 74 6.00 29.09 -1.44
C GLN A 74 6.38 30.12 -0.39
N GLU A 75 7.11 29.69 0.66
CA GLU A 75 7.57 30.56 1.74
C GLU A 75 8.54 31.62 1.23
N GLN A 76 9.50 31.25 0.36
CA GLN A 76 10.41 32.20 -0.31
C GLN A 76 9.68 33.21 -1.21
N GLN A 77 8.61 32.80 -1.90
CA GLN A 77 7.82 33.72 -2.75
C GLN A 77 6.98 34.69 -1.91
N GLN A 78 6.50 34.27 -0.74
CA GLN A 78 5.74 35.13 0.18
C GLN A 78 6.63 36.09 0.98
N THR A 79 7.90 35.76 1.16
CA THR A 79 8.87 36.60 1.89
C THR A 79 9.68 37.55 1.00
N LEU A 80 9.36 37.69 -0.30
CA LEU A 80 9.82 38.86 -1.07
C LEU A 80 9.01 40.08 -0.61
N PRO A 81 9.61 41.05 0.12
CA PRO A 81 8.91 42.29 0.39
C PRO A 81 8.67 43.04 -0.92
N LEU A 82 7.44 43.53 -1.08
CA LEU A 82 7.15 44.68 -1.93
C LEU A 82 8.19 45.77 -1.61
N GLY A 83 9.07 46.02 -2.59
CA GLY A 83 9.99 47.15 -2.76
C GLY A 83 10.50 47.94 -1.54
N GLU A 84 11.81 48.18 -1.53
CA GLU A 84 12.29 49.51 -1.14
C GLU A 84 13.04 50.12 -2.34
N PRO A 85 12.46 51.12 -3.03
CA PRO A 85 13.21 52.02 -3.88
C PRO A 85 13.86 53.09 -3.00
N LEU A 86 15.19 53.21 -3.07
CA LEU A 86 15.95 54.44 -2.84
C LEU A 86 17.30 54.34 -3.57
#